data_AF-X1C9L6-F1
#
_entry.id   AF-X1C9L6-F1
#
_cell.length_a   1.000
_cell.length_b   1.000
_cell.length_c   1.000
_cell.angle_alpha   90.00
_cell.angle_beta   90.00
_cell.angle_gamma   90.00
#
_symmetry.space_group_name_H-M   'P 1'
#
loop_
_entity.id
_entity.type
_entity.pdbx_description
1 polymer ?
#
loop_
_entity_poly.entity_id
_entity_poly.type
_entity_poly.pdbx_seq_one_letter_code
_entity_poly.pdbx_strand_id
1 'polypeptide(L)'
;YSSILIQDYDVNKDGKFSDREIITIKQDAFSNLENYNYFIYLSINSKNSKVKSIKNFSVDVYDNKVIYSFFIPWVVPATMSYKKIEICMYDETYYVDLLPIGDNPVRFENSSNVDLTHRVFEDTKTSRDYGEIYPYSIHLEFRRKE
;
A
#
# COMPACT_ATOMS: atom_id res chain seq x y z
N TYR A 1 -16.35 7.43 -0.95
CA TYR A 1 -16.05 6.20 -1.71
C TYR A 1 -16.63 4.96 -1.03
N SER A 2 -16.38 4.72 0.27
CA SER A 2 -16.90 3.55 0.99
C SER A 2 -18.43 3.40 0.95
N SER A 3 -19.19 4.50 1.09
CA SER A 3 -20.66 4.45 1.04
C SER A 3 -21.20 3.95 -0.30
N ILE A 4 -20.57 4.30 -1.42
CA ILE A 4 -20.95 3.85 -2.78
C ILE A 4 -20.67 2.35 -2.90
N LEU A 5 -19.47 1.90 -2.49
CA LEU A 5 -19.14 0.47 -2.51
C LEU A 5 -20.09 -0.36 -1.64
N ILE A 6 -20.45 0.12 -0.45
CA ILE A 6 -21.43 -0.56 0.40
C ILE A 6 -22.79 -0.58 -0.30
N GLN A 7 -23.28 0.56 -0.81
CA GLN A 7 -24.58 0.62 -1.47
C GLN A 7 -24.69 -0.27 -2.71
N ASP A 8 -23.62 -0.35 -3.50
CA ASP A 8 -23.60 -1.07 -4.78
C ASP A 8 -23.37 -2.58 -4.62
N TYR A 9 -22.61 -2.99 -3.59
CA TYR A 9 -22.16 -4.38 -3.44
C TYR A 9 -22.67 -5.11 -2.19
N ASP A 10 -23.19 -4.43 -1.16
CA ASP A 10 -23.90 -5.08 -0.03
C ASP A 10 -25.36 -5.34 -0.46
N VAL A 11 -25.55 -6.36 -1.30
CA VAL A 11 -26.84 -6.61 -1.98
C VAL A 11 -27.89 -7.05 -0.98
N ASN A 12 -27.49 -7.85 0.02
CA ASN A 12 -28.38 -8.34 1.06
C ASN A 12 -28.58 -7.33 2.22
N LYS A 13 -27.79 -6.24 2.25
CA LYS A 13 -27.85 -5.13 3.21
C LYS A 13 -27.61 -5.58 4.65
N ASP A 14 -26.73 -6.55 4.83
CA ASP A 14 -26.39 -7.07 6.16
C ASP A 14 -25.20 -6.34 6.81
N GLY A 15 -24.62 -5.37 6.09
CA GLY A 15 -23.49 -4.56 6.53
C GLY A 15 -22.14 -5.23 6.37
N LYS A 16 -22.06 -6.37 5.66
CA LYS A 16 -20.83 -7.12 5.36
C LYS A 16 -20.83 -7.54 3.90
N PHE A 17 -19.64 -7.84 3.38
CA PHE A 17 -19.52 -8.44 2.06
C PHE A 17 -19.38 -9.96 2.18
N SER A 18 -20.27 -10.68 1.50
CA SER A 18 -20.15 -12.12 1.28
C SER A 18 -19.02 -12.45 0.30
N ASP A 19 -18.54 -13.69 0.30
CA ASP A 19 -17.47 -14.14 -0.61
C ASP A 19 -17.75 -13.82 -2.08
N ARG A 20 -19.03 -13.87 -2.51
CA ARG A 20 -19.43 -13.52 -3.87
C ARG A 20 -19.29 -12.03 -4.15
N GLU A 21 -19.74 -11.19 -3.23
CA GLU A 21 -19.63 -9.73 -3.35
C GLU A 21 -18.16 -9.31 -3.33
N ILE A 22 -17.32 -9.95 -2.51
CA ILE A 22 -15.86 -9.74 -2.50
C ILE A 22 -15.24 -10.02 -3.86
N ILE A 23 -15.63 -11.11 -4.54
CA ILE A 23 -15.14 -11.45 -5.89
C ILE A 23 -15.52 -10.35 -6.88
N THR A 24 -16.77 -9.88 -6.83
CA THR A 24 -17.26 -8.82 -7.72
C THR A 24 -16.55 -7.48 -7.44
N ILE A 25 -16.43 -7.07 -6.18
CA ILE A 25 -15.66 -5.87 -5.77
C ILE A 25 -14.22 -5.96 -6.28
N LYS A 26 -13.60 -7.14 -6.19
CA LYS A 26 -12.23 -7.33 -6.69
C LYS A 26 -12.15 -7.06 -8.19
N GLN A 27 -13.07 -7.61 -8.97
CA GLN A 27 -13.07 -7.53 -10.43
C GLN A 27 -13.41 -6.11 -10.92
N ASP A 28 -14.45 -5.51 -10.36
CA ASP A 28 -15.04 -4.28 -10.88
C ASP A 28 -14.38 -3.02 -10.32
N ALA A 29 -13.98 -3.04 -9.04
CA ALA A 29 -13.42 -1.87 -8.37
C ALA A 29 -11.91 -2.00 -8.12
N PHE A 30 -11.46 -3.05 -7.43
CA PHE A 30 -10.06 -3.15 -7.00
C PHE A 30 -9.08 -3.36 -8.16
N SER A 31 -9.43 -4.18 -9.15
CA SER A 31 -8.50 -4.52 -10.25
C SER A 31 -8.11 -3.31 -11.09
N ASN A 32 -8.96 -2.28 -11.16
CA ASN A 32 -8.63 -1.03 -11.86
C ASN A 32 -7.47 -0.26 -11.20
N LEU A 33 -7.19 -0.51 -9.91
CA LEU A 33 -6.08 0.12 -9.19
C LEU A 33 -4.71 -0.30 -9.76
N GLU A 34 -4.62 -1.41 -10.50
CA GLU A 34 -3.39 -1.80 -11.19
C GLU A 34 -2.89 -0.70 -12.15
N ASN A 35 -3.81 0.01 -12.82
CA ASN A 35 -3.50 1.11 -13.73
C ASN A 35 -2.84 2.30 -13.02
N TYR A 36 -2.97 2.37 -11.69
CA TYR A 36 -2.44 3.42 -10.83
C TYR A 36 -1.40 2.87 -9.82
N ASN A 37 -0.77 1.73 -10.13
CA ASN A 37 0.20 1.04 -9.26
C ASN A 37 -0.33 0.74 -7.84
N TYR A 38 -1.64 0.60 -7.67
CA TYR A 38 -2.30 0.49 -6.37
C TYR A 38 -2.01 1.68 -5.43
N PHE A 39 -1.63 2.82 -6.01
CA PHE A 39 -1.10 4.00 -5.33
C PHE A 39 0.21 3.75 -4.55
N ILE A 40 0.90 2.64 -4.83
CA ILE A 40 2.14 2.24 -4.17
C ILE A 40 3.30 2.30 -5.17
N TYR A 41 4.21 3.24 -4.94
CA TYR A 41 5.40 3.44 -5.76
C TYR A 41 6.64 2.97 -5.01
N LEU A 42 7.34 1.99 -5.58
CA LEU A 42 8.45 1.28 -4.93
C LEU A 42 9.79 1.69 -5.54
N SER A 43 10.81 1.89 -4.71
CA SER A 43 12.19 2.09 -5.20
C SER A 43 13.24 1.37 -4.35
N ILE A 44 14.33 0.95 -4.99
CA ILE A 44 15.53 0.40 -4.33
C ILE A 44 16.71 1.26 -4.74
N ASN A 45 17.39 1.87 -3.78
CA ASN A 45 18.51 2.80 -4.02
C ASN A 45 18.15 3.85 -5.10
N SER A 46 16.96 4.45 -4.97
CA SER A 46 16.40 5.43 -5.90
C SER A 46 16.06 4.92 -7.31
N LYS A 47 16.14 3.60 -7.56
CA LYS A 47 15.68 2.99 -8.81
C LYS A 47 14.29 2.42 -8.65
N ASN A 48 13.35 2.92 -9.45
CA ASN A 48 11.95 2.51 -9.40
C ASN A 48 11.76 1.02 -9.72
N SER A 49 10.78 0.42 -9.04
CA SER A 49 10.32 -0.96 -9.22
C SER A 49 8.81 -0.96 -9.41
N LYS A 50 8.31 -1.78 -10.34
CA LYS A 50 6.87 -1.92 -10.57
C LYS A 50 6.28 -2.98 -9.64
N VAL A 51 5.06 -2.75 -9.18
CA VAL A 51 4.23 -3.78 -8.57
C VAL A 51 3.88 -4.81 -9.65
N LYS A 52 4.26 -6.08 -9.44
CA LYS A 52 4.08 -7.15 -10.45
C LYS A 52 2.83 -7.99 -10.25
N SER A 53 2.33 -8.04 -9.02
CA SER A 53 1.17 -8.83 -8.64
C SER A 53 0.71 -8.45 -7.25
N ILE A 54 -0.50 -8.87 -6.89
CA ILE A 54 -1.08 -8.81 -5.55
C ILE A 54 -1.50 -10.22 -5.13
N LYS A 55 -1.52 -10.49 -3.84
CA LYS A 55 -2.00 -11.75 -3.24
C LYS A 55 -2.86 -11.45 -2.02
N ASN A 56 -3.57 -12.48 -1.53
CA ASN A 56 -4.32 -12.44 -0.27
C ASN A 56 -5.27 -11.24 -0.18
N PHE A 57 -5.96 -10.94 -1.27
CA PHE A 57 -6.95 -9.85 -1.29
C PHE A 57 -8.16 -10.22 -0.43
N SER A 58 -8.53 -9.33 0.47
CA SER A 58 -9.82 -9.33 1.16
C SER A 58 -10.37 -7.91 1.23
N VAL A 59 -11.67 -7.82 1.43
CA VAL A 59 -12.36 -6.56 1.72
C VAL A 59 -13.28 -6.76 2.91
N ASP A 60 -13.26 -5.80 3.82
CA ASP A 60 -14.10 -5.77 5.01
C ASP A 60 -14.82 -4.44 5.12
N VAL A 61 -15.91 -4.42 5.88
CA VAL A 61 -16.61 -3.19 6.29
C VAL A 61 -16.47 -3.05 7.79
N TYR A 62 -15.93 -1.92 8.23
CA TYR A 62 -15.83 -1.57 9.64
C TYR A 62 -16.14 -0.09 9.83
N ASP A 63 -17.08 0.23 10.73
CA ASP A 63 -17.48 1.62 11.02
C ASP A 63 -17.84 2.40 9.74
N ASN A 64 -18.65 1.79 8.86
CA ASN A 64 -19.04 2.30 7.54
C ASN A 64 -17.87 2.65 6.59
N LYS A 65 -16.68 2.13 6.87
CA LYS A 65 -15.49 2.24 6.01
C LYS A 65 -15.22 0.89 5.37
N VAL A 66 -14.98 0.93 4.06
CA VAL A 66 -14.49 -0.23 3.32
C VAL A 66 -12.99 -0.30 3.50
N ILE A 67 -12.49 -1.46 3.92
CA ILE A 67 -11.08 -1.73 4.15
C ILE A 67 -10.63 -2.77 3.13
N TYR A 68 -9.71 -2.39 2.25
CA TYR A 68 -9.01 -3.35 1.40
C TYR A 68 -7.75 -3.84 2.09
N SER A 69 -7.56 -5.15 2.13
CA SER A 69 -6.32 -5.79 2.57
C SER A 69 -5.75 -6.62 1.45
N PHE A 70 -4.45 -6.46 1.16
CA PHE A 70 -3.76 -7.22 0.13
C PHE A 70 -2.26 -7.26 0.40
N PHE A 71 -1.57 -8.19 -0.25
CA PHE A 71 -0.13 -8.38 -0.14
C PHE A 71 0.57 -8.15 -1.48
N ILE A 72 1.59 -7.30 -1.49
CA ILE A 72 2.49 -7.11 -2.64
C ILE A 72 3.74 -7.99 -2.45
N PRO A 73 3.89 -9.11 -3.18
CA PRO A 73 5.12 -9.89 -3.15
C PRO A 73 6.26 -9.10 -3.80
N TRP A 74 7.15 -8.56 -2.97
CA TRP A 74 8.33 -7.84 -3.41
C TRP A 74 9.58 -8.36 -2.71
N VAL A 75 10.47 -9.00 -3.48
CA VAL A 75 11.66 -9.65 -2.95
C VAL A 75 12.88 -8.78 -3.21
N VAL A 76 13.51 -8.32 -2.12
CA VAL A 76 14.79 -7.61 -2.16
C VAL A 76 15.81 -8.40 -1.36
N PRO A 77 16.86 -8.98 -2.00
CA PRO A 77 17.84 -9.78 -1.28
C PRO A 77 18.58 -8.95 -0.23
N ALA A 78 18.66 -9.43 1.01
CA ALA A 78 19.52 -8.84 2.03
C ALA A 78 20.98 -9.22 1.77
N THR A 79 21.84 -8.22 1.61
CA THR A 79 23.29 -8.37 1.42
C THR A 79 24.03 -7.79 2.63
N MET A 80 25.35 -7.97 2.70
CA MET A 80 26.16 -7.33 3.76
C MET A 80 26.17 -5.80 3.66
N SER A 81 25.99 -5.26 2.46
CA SER A 81 25.81 -3.82 2.21
C SER A 81 24.38 -3.39 2.48
N TYR A 82 24.21 -2.18 3.02
CA TYR A 82 22.90 -1.55 3.17
C TYR A 82 22.24 -1.33 1.82
N LYS A 83 20.92 -1.56 1.80
CA LYS A 83 20.02 -1.17 0.74
C LYS A 83 18.98 -0.23 1.31
N LYS A 84 18.67 0.80 0.55
CA LYS A 84 17.57 1.72 0.84
C LYS A 84 16.37 1.32 0.02
N ILE A 85 15.26 1.07 0.69
CA ILE A 85 13.95 0.89 0.10
C ILE A 85 13.11 2.12 0.41
N GLU A 86 12.33 2.54 -0.57
CA GLU A 86 11.28 3.54 -0.40
C GLU A 86 9.96 2.95 -0.88
N ILE A 87 8.93 3.15 -0.07
CA ILE A 87 7.53 2.89 -0.40
C ILE A 87 6.84 4.24 -0.29
N CYS A 88 6.42 4.77 -1.42
CA CYS A 88 5.79 6.08 -1.53
C CYS A 88 4.32 5.89 -1.89
N MET A 89 3.42 6.56 -1.17
CA MET A 89 1.97 6.39 -1.33
C MET A 89 1.35 7.69 -1.83
N TYR A 90 0.80 7.68 -3.04
CA TYR A 90 0.09 8.83 -3.58
C TYR A 90 -0.84 8.47 -4.73
N ASP A 91 -1.79 9.37 -4.98
CA ASP A 91 -2.68 9.34 -6.14
C ASP A 91 -2.30 10.46 -7.12
N GLU A 92 -1.78 10.06 -8.29
CA GLU A 92 -1.44 10.98 -9.39
C GLU A 92 -2.67 11.65 -10.02
N THR A 93 -3.87 11.20 -9.69
CA THR A 93 -5.12 11.78 -10.18
C THR A 93 -5.75 12.78 -9.20
N TYR A 94 -5.14 12.98 -8.03
CA TYR A 94 -5.56 13.93 -6.99
C TYR A 94 -6.99 13.71 -6.44
N TYR A 95 -7.57 12.52 -6.63
CA TYR A 95 -8.92 12.21 -6.17
C TYR A 95 -8.95 11.63 -4.76
N VAL A 96 -7.88 10.96 -4.32
CA VAL A 96 -7.80 10.35 -2.98
C VAL A 96 -6.56 10.79 -2.22
N ASP A 97 -6.74 11.00 -0.91
CA ASP A 97 -5.64 11.22 0.02
C ASP A 97 -5.21 9.90 0.66
N LEU A 98 -3.90 9.73 0.86
CA LEU A 98 -3.29 8.48 1.35
C LEU A 98 -2.44 8.77 2.57
N LEU A 99 -3.01 8.45 3.73
CA LEU A 99 -2.44 8.77 5.03
C LEU A 99 -2.10 7.47 5.80
N PRO A 100 -0.90 7.38 6.41
CA PRO A 100 -0.62 6.35 7.39
C PRO A 100 -1.57 6.46 8.59
N ILE A 101 -2.03 5.33 9.11
CA ILE A 101 -2.96 5.29 10.25
C ILE A 101 -2.21 4.89 11.53
N GLY A 102 -2.34 5.73 12.57
CA GLY A 102 -1.77 5.49 13.89
C GLY A 102 -0.28 5.82 14.01
N ASP A 103 0.27 5.67 15.21
CA ASP A 103 1.64 6.10 15.53
C ASP A 103 2.72 5.18 14.94
N ASN A 104 2.39 3.89 14.74
CA ASN A 104 3.33 2.88 14.25
C ASN A 104 2.68 2.04 13.13
N PRO A 105 2.58 2.60 11.91
CA PRO A 105 1.88 1.95 10.80
C PRO A 105 2.70 0.83 10.13
N VAL A 106 3.96 0.64 10.54
CA VAL A 106 4.87 -0.35 9.95
C VAL A 106 5.19 -1.45 10.96
N ARG A 107 4.99 -2.70 10.54
CA ARG A 107 5.33 -3.89 11.30
C ARG A 107 6.32 -4.75 10.51
N PHE A 108 7.27 -5.35 11.22
CA PHE A 108 8.23 -6.29 10.67
C PHE A 108 8.00 -7.68 11.25
N GLU A 109 8.14 -8.70 10.41
CA GLU A 109 8.08 -10.10 10.80
C GLU A 109 9.41 -10.77 10.42
N ASN A 110 9.90 -11.67 11.29
CA ASN A 110 11.13 -12.44 11.07
C ASN A 110 12.38 -11.59 10.75
N SER A 111 12.53 -10.42 11.37
CA SER A 111 13.61 -9.45 11.11
C SER A 111 14.90 -9.71 11.92
N SER A 112 15.01 -10.82 12.66
CA SER A 112 16.15 -11.07 13.56
C SER A 112 17.50 -11.09 12.84
N ASN A 113 17.54 -11.56 11.59
CA ASN A 113 18.76 -11.76 10.79
C ASN A 113 19.15 -10.55 9.94
N VAL A 114 18.41 -9.44 10.05
CA VAL A 114 18.71 -8.19 9.36
C VAL A 114 18.93 -7.07 10.36
N ASP A 115 19.86 -6.20 10.04
CA ASP A 115 19.97 -4.88 10.64
C ASP A 115 19.07 -3.95 9.84
N LEU A 116 18.16 -3.23 10.53
CA LEU A 116 17.02 -2.56 9.92
C LEU A 116 16.70 -1.28 10.67
N THR A 117 16.58 -0.19 9.92
CA THR A 117 15.96 1.06 10.38
C THR A 117 14.85 1.45 9.43
N HIS A 118 13.85 2.17 9.96
CA HIS A 118 12.77 2.69 9.14
C HIS A 118 12.31 4.05 9.63
N ARG A 119 11.70 4.82 8.74
CA ARG A 119 11.01 6.07 9.03
C ARG A 119 9.77 6.19 8.17
N VAL A 120 8.71 6.72 8.76
CA VAL A 120 7.49 7.14 8.06
C VAL A 120 7.42 8.65 8.19
N PHE A 121 7.28 9.36 7.07
CA PHE A 121 7.26 10.81 7.08
C PHE A 121 6.51 11.33 5.85
N GLU A 122 5.93 12.51 5.99
CA GLU A 122 5.45 13.30 4.85
C GLU A 122 6.68 13.90 4.13
N ASP A 123 6.87 13.58 2.85
CA ASP A 123 7.97 14.11 2.07
C ASP A 123 7.60 15.51 1.56
N THR A 124 7.75 16.52 2.40
CA THR A 124 7.46 17.93 2.08
C THR A 124 8.56 18.60 1.24
N LYS A 125 9.60 17.87 0.84
CA LYS A 125 10.78 18.42 0.16
C LYS A 125 10.91 17.92 -1.27
N THR A 126 10.48 16.69 -1.53
CA THR A 126 10.57 16.07 -2.84
C THR A 126 9.17 15.83 -3.35
N SER A 127 8.70 16.73 -4.20
CA SER A 127 7.44 16.55 -4.90
C SER A 127 7.50 15.33 -5.83
N ARG A 128 6.39 14.62 -5.95
CA ARG A 128 6.09 13.69 -7.04
C ARG A 128 5.17 14.38 -8.03
N ASP A 129 5.00 13.74 -9.18
CA ASP A 129 4.17 14.23 -10.30
C ASP A 129 4.42 15.72 -10.64
N TYR A 130 5.56 16.00 -11.28
CA TYR A 130 5.96 17.33 -11.75
C TYR A 130 6.03 18.48 -10.74
N GLY A 131 5.89 18.25 -9.43
CA GLY A 131 5.91 19.34 -8.45
C GLY A 131 4.73 19.38 -7.50
N GLU A 132 3.70 18.59 -7.76
CA GLU A 132 2.36 18.87 -7.27
C GLU A 132 1.97 18.03 -6.05
N ILE A 133 2.61 16.88 -5.84
CA ILE A 133 2.28 15.95 -4.75
C ILE A 133 3.42 15.84 -3.75
N TYR A 134 3.14 16.02 -2.47
CA TYR A 134 4.09 15.79 -1.37
C TYR A 134 3.61 14.59 -0.54
N PRO A 135 4.05 13.37 -0.90
CA PRO A 135 3.41 12.15 -0.40
C PRO A 135 4.00 11.67 0.93
N TYR A 136 3.23 10.85 1.63
CA TYR A 136 3.81 10.02 2.69
C TYR A 136 4.74 8.97 2.11
N SER A 137 5.90 8.84 2.74
CA SER A 137 6.94 7.90 2.36
C SER A 137 7.40 7.08 3.55
N ILE A 138 7.56 5.79 3.31
CA ILE A 138 8.21 4.85 4.22
C ILE A 138 9.60 4.61 3.65
N HIS A 139 10.63 5.03 4.36
CA HIS A 139 12.02 4.69 4.02
C HIS A 139 12.49 3.59 4.94
N LEU A 140 13.05 2.54 4.35
CA LEU A 140 13.73 1.45 5.04
C LEU A 140 15.19 1.43 4.63
N GLU A 141 16.09 1.26 5.58
CA GLU A 141 17.47 0.89 5.32
C GLU A 141 17.78 -0.43 6.01
N PHE A 142 18.27 -1.40 5.25
CA PHE A 142 18.53 -2.73 5.78
C PHE A 142 19.75 -3.40 5.16
N ARG A 143 20.35 -4.31 5.93
CA ARG A 143 21.38 -5.26 5.48
C ARG A 143 21.23 -6.58 6.23
N ARG A 144 21.82 -7.64 5.70
CA ARG A 144 21.97 -8.91 6.43
C ARG A 144 22.98 -8.71 7.57
N LYS A 145 22.70 -9.29 8.74
CA LYS A 145 23.69 -9.40 9.82
C LYS A 145 24.79 -10.40 9.43
N GLU A 146 25.95 -10.26 10.07
CA GLU A 146 27.03 -11.25 10.00
C GLU A 146 26.64 -12.55 10.71
#